data_AF-A0A2M8FQV9-F1
#
_entry.id   AF-A0A2M8FQV9-F1
#
_cell.length_a   1.000
_cell.length_b   1.000
_cell.length_c   1.000
_cell.angle_alpha   90.00
_cell.angle_beta   90.00
_cell.angle_gamma   90.00
#
_symmetry.space_group_name_H-M   'P 1'
#
loop_
_entity.id
_entity.type
_entity.pdbx_description
1 polymer ?
#
loop_
_entity_poly.entity_id
_entity_poly.type
_entity_poly.pdbx_seq_one_letter_code
_entity_poly.pdbx_strand_id
1 'polypeptide(L)'
;AVIQSFVELYNKGYVYKDWKIVNWDPKAQTTLSNEEVIRKEVNSNLYYVKYKIVGEEGYVTIATTRPETIMGDVAICVHPKDERY
;
A
#
# COMPACT_ATOMS: atom_id res chain seq x y z
N ALA A 1 25.89 13.85 -20.00
CA ALA A 1 25.04 12.66 -20.25
C ALA A 1 23.80 12.65 -19.34
N VAL A 2 23.92 12.35 -18.04
CA VAL A 2 22.74 12.15 -17.14
C VAL A 2 21.80 13.37 -17.07
N ILE A 3 22.33 14.56 -16.81
CA ILE A 3 21.51 15.78 -16.69
C ILE A 3 20.74 16.06 -17.98
N GLN A 4 21.41 15.94 -19.13
CA GLN A 4 20.80 16.14 -20.44
C GLN A 4 19.65 15.15 -20.66
N SER A 5 19.88 13.85 -20.42
CA SER A 5 18.84 12.83 -20.56
C SER A 5 17.66 13.08 -19.61
N PHE A 6 17.92 13.51 -18.37
CA PHE A 6 16.87 13.85 -17.41
C PHE A 6 16.01 15.03 -17.90
N VAL A 7 16.65 16.11 -18.34
CA VAL A 7 15.96 17.31 -18.86
C VAL A 7 15.16 16.98 -20.11
N GLU A 8 15.70 16.17 -21.02
CA GLU A 8 14.98 15.72 -22.22
C GLU A 8 13.73 14.90 -21.88
N LEU A 9 13.81 13.96 -20.92
CA LEU A 9 12.68 13.16 -20.50
C LEU A 9 11.62 13.96 -19.73
N TYR A 10 12.07 14.95 -18.94
CA TYR A 10 11.18 15.89 -18.27
C TYR A 10 10.42 16.77 -19.26
N ASN A 11 11.13 17.35 -20.24
CA ASN A 11 10.51 18.19 -21.28
C ASN A 11 9.54 17.40 -22.17
N LYS A 12 9.75 16.09 -22.33
CA LYS A 12 8.81 15.17 -23.03
C LYS A 12 7.60 14.78 -22.19
N GLY A 13 7.56 15.14 -20.90
CA GLY A 13 6.47 14.80 -19.98
C GLY A 13 6.54 13.39 -19.38
N TYR A 14 7.65 12.66 -19.54
CA TYR A 14 7.83 11.31 -18.98
C TYR A 14 8.32 11.30 -17.53
N VAL A 15 8.91 12.40 -17.07
CA VAL A 15 9.34 12.58 -15.68
C VAL A 15 8.47 13.61 -15.01
N TYR A 16 7.95 13.28 -13.83
CA TYR A 16 7.10 14.16 -13.03
C TYR A 16 7.37 13.96 -11.54
N LYS A 17 6.86 14.89 -10.73
CA LYS A 17 6.90 14.81 -9.26
C LYS A 17 5.49 14.83 -8.72
N ASP A 18 5.17 13.85 -7.89
CA ASP A 18 3.86 13.71 -7.24
C ASP A 18 4.00 12.94 -5.92
N TRP A 19 2.98 13.00 -5.07
CA TRP A 19 2.89 12.26 -3.83
C TRP A 19 2.33 10.86 -4.12
N LYS A 20 3.20 9.86 -4.09
CA LYS A 20 2.83 8.45 -4.32
C LYS A 20 3.41 7.55 -3.25
N ILE A 21 2.81 6.37 -3.11
CA ILE A 21 3.35 5.31 -2.28
C ILE A 21 4.69 4.88 -2.88
N VAL A 22 5.72 4.85 -2.05
CA VAL A 22 7.09 4.47 -2.43
C VAL A 22 7.60 3.39 -1.49
N ASN A 23 8.54 2.57 -1.96
CA ASN A 23 9.28 1.66 -1.08
C ASN A 23 10.29 2.50 -0.29
N TRP A 24 10.22 2.45 1.04
CA TRP A 24 11.09 3.21 1.93
C TRP A 24 11.99 2.27 2.73
N ASP A 25 13.29 2.53 2.72
CA ASP A 25 14.24 1.83 3.59
C ASP A 25 14.46 2.64 4.89
N PRO A 26 14.02 2.15 6.06
CA PRO A 26 14.21 2.85 7.33
C PRO A 26 15.67 2.92 7.79
N LYS A 27 16.54 2.03 7.32
CA LYS A 27 17.96 2.00 7.69
C LYS A 27 18.79 2.99 6.86
N ALA A 28 18.61 2.97 5.55
CA ALA A 28 19.30 3.88 4.63
C ALA A 28 18.63 5.26 4.53
N GLN A 29 17.40 5.41 5.03
CA GLN A 29 16.60 6.63 5.01
C GLN A 29 16.41 7.18 3.59
N THR A 30 16.11 6.29 2.64
CA THR A 30 15.92 6.64 1.24
C THR A 30 14.81 5.80 0.60
N THR A 31 14.33 6.26 -0.55
CA THR A 31 13.39 5.52 -1.40
C THR A 31 14.12 4.53 -2.29
N LEU A 32 13.52 3.37 -2.52
CA LEU A 32 14.05 2.33 -3.41
C LEU A 32 13.19 2.16 -4.65
N SER A 33 13.85 1.87 -5.77
CA SER A 33 13.19 1.42 -7.00
C SER A 33 12.54 0.06 -6.78
N ASN A 34 11.45 -0.24 -7.50
CA ASN A 34 10.80 -1.55 -7.44
C ASN A 34 11.76 -2.70 -7.76
N GLU A 35 12.72 -2.48 -8.66
CA GLU A 35 13.74 -3.47 -9.05
C GLU A 35 14.77 -3.73 -7.96
N GLU A 36 14.92 -2.83 -6.97
CA GLU A 36 15.85 -3.00 -5.84
C GLU A 36 15.20 -3.77 -4.67
N VAL A 37 13.88 -4.00 -4.72
CA VAL A 37 13.13 -4.67 -3.66
C VAL A 37 13.18 -6.18 -3.81
N ILE A 38 13.93 -6.84 -2.93
CA ILE A 38 14.02 -8.30 -2.88
C ILE A 38 12.90 -8.87 -2.01
N ARG A 39 11.99 -9.63 -2.61
CA ARG A 39 10.93 -10.34 -1.88
C ARG A 39 11.49 -11.56 -1.16
N LYS A 40 11.07 -11.77 0.08
CA LYS A 40 11.39 -12.95 0.88
C LYS A 40 10.11 -13.48 1.51
N GLU A 41 9.94 -14.79 1.48
CA GLU A 41 8.87 -15.43 2.23
C GLU A 41 9.20 -15.39 3.72
N VAL A 42 8.23 -14.96 4.51
CA VAL A 42 8.33 -14.89 5.97
C VAL A 42 7.09 -15.53 6.55
N ASN A 43 7.27 -16.32 7.61
CA ASN A 43 6.14 -16.84 8.35
C ASN A 43 5.54 -15.70 9.17
N SER A 44 4.26 -15.41 8.97
CA SER A 44 3.55 -14.33 9.65
C SER A 44 2.19 -14.80 10.11
N ASN A 45 1.68 -14.16 11.16
CA ASN A 45 0.37 -14.46 11.69
C ASN A 45 -0.71 -13.74 10.88
N LEU A 46 -1.81 -14.45 10.60
CA LEU A 46 -3.01 -13.85 10.04
C LEU A 46 -3.97 -13.51 11.18
N TYR A 47 -4.24 -12.21 11.37
CA TYR A 47 -5.13 -11.70 12.40
C TYR A 47 -6.53 -11.47 11.82
N TYR A 48 -7.56 -11.72 12.63
CA TYR A 48 -8.95 -11.45 12.30
C TYR A 48 -9.50 -10.35 13.19
N VAL A 49 -9.95 -9.25 12.59
CA VAL A 49 -10.41 -8.03 13.27
C VAL A 49 -11.87 -7.79 12.93
N LYS A 50 -12.68 -7.45 13.93
CA LYS A 50 -14.11 -7.15 13.76
C LYS A 50 -14.35 -5.64 13.81
N TYR A 51 -14.83 -5.08 12.71
CA TYR A 51 -15.29 -3.70 12.62
C TYR A 51 -16.79 -3.63 12.88
N LYS A 52 -17.22 -2.74 13.77
CA LYS A 52 -18.65 -2.51 14.03
C LYS A 52 -19.28 -1.70 12.88
N ILE A 53 -20.45 -2.13 12.42
CA ILE A 53 -21.22 -1.39 11.41
C ILE A 53 -22.02 -0.29 12.11
N VAL A 54 -21.94 0.94 11.62
CA VAL A 54 -22.69 2.06 12.19
C VAL A 54 -24.17 1.90 11.81
N GLY A 55 -25.04 1.86 12.81
CA GLY A 55 -26.49 1.74 12.61
C GLY A 55 -27.02 0.30 12.61
N GLU A 56 -26.15 -0.70 12.70
CA GLU A 56 -26.52 -2.12 12.79
C GLU A 56 -25.86 -2.77 14.03
N GLU A 57 -26.42 -3.89 14.50
CA GLU A 57 -25.77 -4.70 15.54
C GLU A 57 -24.68 -5.64 14.97
N GLY A 58 -24.46 -5.58 13.65
CA GLY A 58 -23.50 -6.41 12.93
C GLY A 58 -22.04 -5.95 13.00
N TYR A 59 -21.15 -6.87 12.63
CA TYR A 59 -19.73 -6.62 12.47
C TYR A 59 -19.24 -7.16 11.13
N VAL A 60 -18.29 -6.48 10.51
CA VAL A 60 -17.53 -6.99 9.37
C VAL A 60 -16.21 -7.54 9.86
N THR A 61 -15.88 -8.78 9.47
CA THR A 61 -14.61 -9.42 9.86
C THR A 61 -13.57 -9.28 8.75
N ILE A 62 -12.42 -8.69 9.07
CA ILE A 62 -11.30 -8.46 8.15
C ILE A 62 -10.09 -9.29 8.58
N ALA A 63 -9.44 -9.91 7.60
CA ALA A 63 -8.19 -10.63 7.80
C ALA A 63 -6.99 -9.76 7.38
N THR A 64 -6.01 -9.55 8.26
CA THR A 64 -4.79 -8.78 7.97
C THR A 64 -3.58 -9.41 8.64
N THR A 65 -2.42 -9.33 8.00
CA THR A 65 -1.12 -9.70 8.62
C THR A 65 -0.46 -8.51 9.32
N ARG A 66 -1.03 -7.31 9.18
CA ARG A 66 -0.48 -6.05 9.68
C ARG A 66 -1.50 -5.31 10.55
N PRO A 67 -1.73 -5.77 11.79
CA PRO A 67 -2.69 -5.12 12.67
C PRO A 67 -2.31 -3.67 13.01
N GLU A 68 -1.03 -3.29 12.90
CA GLU A 68 -0.58 -1.93 13.13
C GLU A 68 -1.10 -0.91 12.10
N THR A 69 -1.55 -1.35 10.91
CA THR A 69 -2.08 -0.45 9.87
C THR A 69 -3.56 -0.11 10.06
N ILE A 70 -4.26 -0.76 10.98
CA ILE A 70 -5.71 -0.57 11.25
C ILE A 70 -6.06 0.90 11.48
N MET A 71 -5.19 1.64 12.17
CA MET A 71 -5.42 3.07 12.46
C MET A 71 -5.35 3.95 11.21
N GLY A 72 -4.78 3.45 10.12
CA GLY A 72 -4.72 4.10 8.82
C GLY A 72 -5.79 3.61 7.84
N ASP A 73 -6.69 2.72 8.26
CA ASP A 73 -7.76 2.23 7.40
C ASP A 73 -8.76 3.36 7.08
N VAL A 74 -9.06 3.53 5.80
CA VAL A 74 -10.00 4.57 5.31
C VAL A 74 -11.30 3.94 4.80
N ALA A 75 -11.25 2.71 4.30
CA ALA A 75 -12.38 2.00 3.75
C ALA A 75 -12.19 0.48 3.85
N ILE A 76 -13.29 -0.26 3.81
CA ILE A 76 -13.30 -1.71 3.66
C ILE A 76 -13.64 -2.03 2.21
N CYS A 77 -12.83 -2.88 1.58
CA CYS A 77 -13.06 -3.31 0.20
C CYS A 77 -13.73 -4.68 0.16
N VAL A 78 -14.86 -4.75 -0.53
CA VAL A 78 -15.61 -5.98 -0.79
C VAL A 78 -15.61 -6.24 -2.30
N HIS A 79 -15.50 -7.51 -2.69
CA HIS A 79 -15.58 -7.87 -4.09
C HIS A 79 -17.01 -7.69 -4.63
N PRO A 80 -17.24 -7.00 -5.77
CA PRO A 80 -18.60 -6.66 -6.23
C PRO A 80 -19.54 -7.82 -6.55
N LYS A 81 -19.01 -9.04 -6.70
CA LYS A 81 -19.79 -10.27 -6.97
C LYS A 81 -19.92 -11.18 -5.75
N ASP A 82 -19.50 -10.72 -4.57
CA ASP A 82 -19.58 -11.51 -3.35
C ASP A 82 -20.98 -11.37 -2.76
N GLU A 83 -21.84 -12.38 -2.91
CA GLU A 83 -23.24 -12.34 -2.45
C GLU A 83 -23.39 -12.23 -0.92
N ARG A 84 -22.30 -12.42 -0.15
CA ARG A 84 -22.32 -12.35 1.31
C ARG A 84 -22.42 -10.91 1.84
N TYR A 85 -22.12 -9.91 1.00
CA TYR A 85 -21.98 -8.49 1.36
C TYR A 85 -22.59 -7.61 0.27
#